data_AF-A0ABD6BFN7-F1
#
_entry.id   AF-A0ABD6BFN7-F1
#
_cell.length_a   1.000
_cell.length_b   1.000
_cell.length_c   1.000
_cell.angle_alpha   90.00
_cell.angle_beta   90.00
_cell.angle_gamma   90.00
#
_symmetry.space_group_name_H-M   'P 1'
#
loop_
_entity.id
_entity.type
_entity.pdbx_description
1 polymer ?
#
loop_
_entity_poly.entity_id
_entity_poly.type
_entity_poly.pdbx_seq_one_letter_code
_entity_poly.pdbx_strand_id
1 'polypeptide(L)' 'MVARDITDIVDRSRIGDQPLMIDRYDLLLGLIPAAFLVAFLASRLLGFPFEAAVLGGAAIASLALLDGVFFRPPTGLQGA' A
#
# COMPACT_ATOMS: atom_id res chain seq x y z
N MET A 1 -41.23 -14.54 3.26
CA MET A 1 -40.08 -15.46 3.33
C MET A 1 -38.93 -14.80 2.58
N VAL A 2 -37.96 -14.22 3.29
CA VAL A 2 -36.82 -13.51 2.69
C VAL A 2 -35.75 -14.55 2.38
N ALA A 3 -35.51 -14.81 1.10
CA ALA A 3 -34.39 -15.63 0.65
C ALA A 3 -33.09 -14.89 1.01
N ARG A 4 -32.43 -15.31 2.09
CA ARG A 4 -31.06 -14.88 2.38
C ARG A 4 -30.18 -15.51 1.32
N ASP A 5 -29.61 -14.66 0.48
CA ASP A 5 -28.71 -15.00 -0.59
C ASP A 5 -27.47 -15.70 -0.02
N ILE A 6 -27.27 -16.96 -0.39
CA ILE A 6 -26.17 -17.81 0.08
C ILE A 6 -24.82 -17.24 -0.37
N THR A 7 -24.82 -16.41 -1.41
CA THR A 7 -23.64 -15.75 -1.98
C THR A 7 -22.94 -14.82 -0.98
N ASP A 8 -23.69 -14.14 -0.11
CA ASP A 8 -23.19 -13.22 0.92
C ASP A 8 -22.32 -13.92 1.99
N ILE A 9 -22.64 -15.18 2.31
CA ILE A 9 -21.96 -15.96 3.35
C ILE A 9 -20.58 -16.42 2.88
N VAL A 10 -20.46 -16.76 1.60
CA VAL A 10 -19.19 -17.23 1.00
C VAL A 10 -18.19 -16.08 0.89
N ASP A 11 -18.64 -14.89 0.52
CA ASP A 11 -17.79 -13.72 0.36
C ASP A 11 -17.22 -13.25 1.72
N ARG A 12 -18.06 -13.24 2.75
CA ARG A 12 -17.66 -12.84 4.11
C ARG A 12 -16.69 -13.82 4.78
N SER A 13 -16.77 -15.11 4.43
CA SER A 13 -15.88 -16.15 4.97
C SER A 13 -14.46 -16.05 4.40
N ARG A 14 -14.31 -15.64 3.14
CA ARG A 14 -13.00 -15.40 2.51
C ARG A 14 -12.21 -14.26 3.16
N ILE A 15 -12.90 -13.21 3.60
CA ILE A 15 -12.29 -12.05 4.27
C ILE A 15 -11.74 -12.44 5.67
N GLY A 16 -12.32 -13.45 6.31
CA GLY A 16 -11.93 -13.92 7.65
C GLY A 16 -10.75 -14.89 7.68
N ASP A 17 -10.55 -15.67 6.60
CA ASP A 17 -9.53 -16.74 6.54
C ASP A 17 -8.31 -16.38 5.68
N GLN A 18 -8.24 -15.17 5.11
CA GLN A 18 -7.07 -14.75 4.37
C GLN A 18 -5.90 -14.57 5.35
N PRO A 19 -4.85 -15.42 5.28
CA PRO A 19 -3.73 -15.29 6.18
C PRO A 19 -3.13 -13.90 5.97
N LEU A 20 -2.82 -13.21 7.07
CA LEU A 20 -2.21 -11.88 7.09
C LEU A 20 -0.74 -11.96 6.58
N MET A 21 -0.55 -12.53 5.39
CA MET A 21 0.73 -12.56 4.72
C MET A 21 0.92 -11.20 4.09
N ILE A 22 1.73 -10.37 4.75
CA ILE A 22 2.21 -9.11 4.20
C ILE A 22 2.82 -9.41 2.83
N ASP A 23 2.18 -8.91 1.77
CA ASP A 23 2.69 -9.03 0.42
C ASP A 23 3.64 -7.85 0.12
N ARG A 24 4.47 -8.00 -0.90
CA ARG A 24 5.33 -6.93 -1.42
C ARG A 24 4.52 -5.67 -1.71
N TYR A 25 3.32 -5.81 -2.27
CA TYR A 25 2.46 -4.68 -2.60
C TYR A 25 2.00 -3.94 -1.35
N ASP A 26 1.72 -4.63 -0.25
CA ASP A 26 1.41 -3.99 1.04
C ASP A 26 2.61 -3.21 1.56
N LEU A 27 3.81 -3.76 1.37
CA LEU A 27 5.05 -3.10 1.76
C LEU A 27 5.34 -1.85 0.91
N LEU A 28 5.15 -1.92 -0.41
CA LEU A 28 5.27 -0.78 -1.33
C LEU A 28 4.23 0.29 -1.02
N LEU A 29 2.99 -0.13 -0.76
CA LEU A 29 1.90 0.77 -0.41
C LEU A 29 2.13 1.45 0.94
N GLY A 30 2.71 0.74 1.91
CA GLY A 30 3.13 1.31 3.20
C GLY A 30 4.38 2.19 3.09
N LEU A 31 5.28 1.94 2.14
CA LEU A 31 6.50 2.69 1.94
C LEU A 31 6.23 4.14 1.50
N ILE A 32 5.21 4.37 0.67
CA ILE A 32 4.82 5.71 0.20
C ILE A 32 4.46 6.65 1.37
N PRO A 33 3.46 6.35 2.23
CA PRO A 33 3.14 7.21 3.36
C PRO A 33 4.29 7.27 4.38
N ALA A 34 5.06 6.18 4.55
CA ALA A 34 6.24 6.20 5.42
C ALA A 34 7.30 7.19 4.93
N ALA A 35 7.55 7.28 3.62
CA ALA A 35 8.51 8.21 3.04
C ALA A 35 8.13 9.68 3.31
N PHE A 36 6.84 10.02 3.19
CA PHE A 36 6.36 11.37 3.50
C PHE A 36 6.36 11.65 5.01
N LEU A 37 6.07 10.65 5.85
CA LEU A 37 6.18 10.78 7.30
C LEU A 37 7.63 11.06 7.73
N VAL A 38 8.58 10.32 7.16
CA VAL A 38 10.02 10.55 7.39
C VAL A 38 10.45 11.92 6.88
N ALA A 39 9.99 12.36 5.71
CA ALA A 39 10.26 13.71 5.20
C ALA A 39 9.74 14.80 6.16
N PHE A 40 8.53 14.64 6.66
CA PHE A 40 7.95 15.56 7.64
C PHE A 40 8.76 15.60 8.94
N LEU A 41 9.12 14.43 9.48
CA LEU A 41 9.97 14.30 10.67
C LEU A 41 11.36 14.92 10.42
N ALA A 42 11.95 14.72 9.24
CA ALA A 42 13.24 15.29 8.88
C ALA A 42 13.19 16.82 8.84
N SER A 43 12.14 17.40 8.25
CA SER A 43 11.95 18.85 8.27
C SER A 43 11.75 19.38 9.69
N ARG A 44 10.97 18.68 10.53
CA ARG A 44 10.66 19.13 11.88
C ARG A 44 11.76 18.95 12.91
N LEU A 45 12.50 17.84 12.86
CA LEU A 45 13.48 17.47 13.87
C LEU A 45 14.91 17.88 13.48
N LEU A 46 15.24 17.84 12.19
CA LEU A 46 16.57 18.17 11.69
C LEU A 46 16.62 19.58 11.08
N GLY A 47 15.48 20.26 10.93
CA GLY A 47 15.41 21.63 10.42
C GLY A 47 15.64 21.75 8.92
N PHE A 48 15.49 20.66 8.16
CA PHE A 48 15.57 20.72 6.70
C PHE A 48 14.44 21.58 6.10
N PRO A 49 14.70 22.30 4.99
CA PRO A 49 13.65 22.97 4.24
C PRO A 49 12.56 21.96 3.86
N PHE A 50 11.30 22.34 4.06
CA PHE A 50 10.17 21.45 3.85
C PHE A 50 10.11 20.98 2.40
N GLU A 51 10.37 21.88 1.44
CA GLU A 51 10.41 21.59 0.01
C GLU A 51 11.46 20.53 -0.33
N ALA A 52 12.65 20.64 0.26
CA ALA A 52 13.74 19.68 0.05
C ALA A 52 13.41 18.31 0.67
N ALA A 53 12.83 18.30 1.87
CA ALA A 53 12.43 17.06 2.53
C ALA A 53 11.31 16.34 1.76
N VAL A 54 10.28 17.08 1.31
CA VAL A 54 9.20 16.54 0.49
C VAL A 54 9.71 16.04 -0.84
N LEU A 55 10.65 16.75 -1.48
CA LEU A 55 11.28 16.29 -2.72
C LEU A 55 11.98 14.93 -2.53
N GLY A 56 12.69 14.76 -1.42
CA GLY A 56 13.29 13.48 -1.05
C GLY A 56 12.26 12.37 -0.83
N GLY A 57 11.18 12.66 -0.10
CA GLY A 57 10.06 11.73 0.09
C GLY A 57 9.38 11.33 -1.23
N ALA A 58 9.17 12.31 -2.12
CA ALA A 58 8.58 12.09 -3.44
C ALA A 58 9.48 11.24 -4.35
N ALA A 59 10.80 11.40 -4.27
CA ALA A 59 11.74 10.57 -5.00
C ALA A 59 11.63 9.08 -4.57
N ILE A 60 11.54 8.82 -3.26
CA ILE A 60 11.37 7.46 -2.72
C ILE A 60 10.00 6.88 -3.12
N ALA A 61 8.93 7.65 -2.97
CA ALA A 61 7.58 7.22 -3.36
C ALA A 61 7.48 6.92 -4.85
N SER A 62 8.18 7.69 -5.69
CA SER A 62 8.22 7.46 -7.14
C SER A 62 8.89 6.13 -7.49
N LEU A 63 9.95 5.73 -6.78
CA LEU A 63 10.57 4.42 -6.96
C LEU A 63 9.60 3.28 -6.60
N ALA A 64 8.85 3.43 -5.50
CA ALA A 64 7.83 2.46 -5.10
C ALA A 64 6.72 2.32 -6.14
N LEU A 65 6.27 3.45 -6.70
CA LEU A 65 5.31 3.47 -7.80
C LEU A 65 5.85 2.82 -9.07
N LEU A 66 7.09 3.16 -9.46
CA LEU A 66 7.73 2.56 -10.63
C LEU A 66 7.83 1.04 -10.50
N ASP A 67 8.24 0.57 -9.32
CA ASP A 67 8.34 -0.85 -9.02
C ASP A 67 6.97 -1.56 -9.09
N GLY A 68 5.98 -1.03 -8.38
CA GLY A 68 4.66 -1.66 -8.26
C GLY A 68 3.79 -1.54 -9.51
N VAL A 69 4.01 -0.54 -10.38
CA VAL A 69 3.20 -0.31 -11.59
C VAL A 69 3.87 -0.88 -12.85
N PHE A 70 5.20 -0.75 -12.98
CA PHE A 70 5.87 -1.05 -14.25
C PHE A 70 6.76 -2.29 -14.20
N PHE A 71 7.54 -2.49 -13.13
CA PHE A 71 8.49 -3.61 -13.09
C PHE A 71 7.82 -4.92 -12.67
N ARG A 72 6.95 -4.85 -11.66
CA ARG A 72 6.24 -6.02 -11.14
C ARG A 72 4.80 -5.62 -10.87
N PRO A 73 4.01 -5.37 -11.93
CA PRO A 73 2.60 -5.10 -11.77
C PRO A 73 1.91 -6.31 -11.12
N PRO A 74 0.89 -6.08 -10.26
CA PRO A 74 0.08 -7.17 -9.75
C PRO A 74 -0.56 -7.89 -10.93
N THR A 75 -0.12 -9.13 -11.15
CA THR A 75 -0.74 -10.04 -12.12
C THR A 75 -2.10 -10.41 -11.56
N GLY A 76 -3.18 -9.87 -12.14
CA GLY A 76 -4.54 -10.01 -11.62
C GLY A 76 -4.93 -11.45 -11.28
N LEU A 77 -5.64 -11.59 -10.16
CA LEU A 77 -6.37 -12.76 -9.66
C LEU A 77 -5.68 -14.12 -9.87
N GLN A 78 -4.84 -14.52 -8.92
CA GLN A 78 -4.52 -15.94 -8.72
C GLN A 78 -5.78 -16.66 -8.24
N GLY A 79 -6.64 -17.09 -9.17
CA GLY A 79 -7.88 -17.80 -8.86
C GLY A 79 -8.91 -17.86 -9.98
N ALA A 80 -8.47 -17.99 -11.23
CA ALA A 80 -9.32 -18.46 -12.33
C ALA A 80 -9.18 -19.98 -12.48
#